data_AF-A0A1D2JF92-F1
#
_entry.id   AF-A0A1D2JF92-F1
#
_cell.length_a   1.000
_cell.length_b   1.000
_cell.length_c   1.000
_cell.angle_alpha   90.00
_cell.angle_beta   90.00
_cell.angle_gamma   90.00
#
_symmetry.space_group_name_H-M   'P 1'
#
loop_
_entity.id
_entity.type
_entity.pdbx_description
1 polymer ?
#
loop_
_entity_poly.entity_id
_entity_poly.type
_entity_poly.pdbx_seq_one_letter_code
_entity_poly.pdbx_strand_id
1 'polypeptide(L)'
;MYEIDDPDLKKEKCYTTIGTLPSFVDQRQPPLKRSPFSSISNQPFIHTTELILPKETYDAAWDSISNRIQTPQYAKVIMPLSALLEHEFFNTYIKIGDILLISEGRSGVDNVYTLKEGVLRLELDKNSFERAGLDGKPIRSGGRKHVKERYAVEINLRLPSMLHGKKGFERVVWAFKNVLTTSMTWLFCDLTRSPSYSEEEAPIKKYYPQIIQCNPTVKILGATMVPPINLSELETDTGKYFLHETCDEIQEWLGLVFLDSPRVHDNDTIDPYLSRYALPSHNECTPTDLVKLSWKGLLPSTWIVQLFTATLRKFVSCSSKPGGWFALTSFALGREAVESKDGYIILSPLNGWPIEKQPSEAEAAEARSHRQFICWEYAGGSSYS
;
A
#
# COMPACT_ATOMS: atom_id res chain seq x y z
N MET A 1 -18.06 22.98 24.34
CA MET A 1 -17.27 21.95 23.63
C MET A 1 -16.48 22.71 22.58
N TYR A 2 -15.18 22.94 22.79
CA TYR A 2 -14.39 23.73 21.86
C TYR A 2 -14.05 22.83 20.67
N GLU A 3 -14.64 23.12 19.51
CA GLU A 3 -14.15 22.59 18.24
C GLU A 3 -12.77 23.21 18.02
N ILE A 4 -11.73 22.40 18.22
CA ILE A 4 -10.40 22.74 17.74
C ILE A 4 -10.47 22.59 16.23
N ASP A 5 -10.72 23.71 15.55
CA ASP A 5 -10.48 23.84 14.11
C ASP A 5 -8.96 23.70 13.92
N ASP A 6 -8.48 22.48 13.70
CA ASP A 6 -7.10 22.24 13.30
C ASP A 6 -7.01 22.47 11.77
N PRO A 7 -6.42 23.58 11.31
CA PRO A 7 -6.34 23.92 9.88
C PRO A 7 -5.53 22.90 9.08
N ASP A 8 -4.69 22.09 9.73
CA ASP A 8 -3.86 21.09 9.06
C ASP A 8 -4.60 19.78 8.78
N LEU A 9 -5.81 19.57 9.30
CA LEU A 9 -6.68 18.44 8.93
C LEU A 9 -7.21 18.52 7.49
N LYS A 10 -7.15 19.72 6.89
CA LYS A 10 -7.67 19.97 5.53
C LYS A 10 -6.62 19.82 4.43
N LYS A 11 -5.34 19.65 4.78
CA LYS A 11 -4.24 19.57 3.82
C LYS A 11 -3.81 18.12 3.61
N GLU A 12 -3.43 17.81 2.38
CA GLU A 12 -2.69 16.60 2.07
C GLU A 12 -1.32 16.67 2.76
N LYS A 13 -0.88 15.53 3.32
CA LYS A 13 0.38 15.42 4.07
C LYS A 13 1.24 14.32 3.46
N CYS A 14 2.53 14.57 3.43
CA CYS A 14 3.55 13.56 3.11
C CYS A 14 4.41 13.36 4.36
N TYR A 15 4.44 12.14 4.88
CA TYR A 15 5.30 11.78 6.00
C TYR A 15 6.54 11.07 5.49
N THR A 16 7.71 11.67 5.70
CA THR A 16 8.99 11.11 5.30
C THR A 16 9.65 10.38 6.47
N THR A 17 9.99 9.11 6.28
CA THR A 17 10.75 8.30 7.24
C THR A 17 12.04 7.82 6.59
N ILE A 18 13.17 8.20 7.18
CA ILE A 18 14.50 7.75 6.78
C ILE A 18 15.01 6.81 7.86
N GLY A 19 15.56 5.66 7.49
CA GLY A 19 16.06 4.72 8.47
C GLY A 19 16.96 3.64 7.88
N THR A 20 17.37 2.72 8.76
CA THR A 20 18.16 1.56 8.38
C THR A 20 17.35 0.27 8.48
N LEU A 21 17.47 -0.57 7.45
CA LEU A 21 16.94 -1.92 7.41
C LEU A 21 17.90 -2.88 8.14
N PRO A 22 17.38 -3.91 8.81
CA PRO A 22 18.21 -4.97 9.36
C PRO A 22 19.09 -5.64 8.29
N SER A 23 20.29 -6.04 8.69
CA SER A 23 21.25 -6.78 7.84
C SER A 23 20.65 -8.07 7.28
N PHE A 24 19.74 -8.70 8.03
CA PHE A 24 18.93 -9.83 7.58
C PHE A 24 17.44 -9.57 7.84
N VAL A 25 16.64 -9.63 6.78
CA VAL A 25 15.17 -9.59 6.86
C VAL A 25 14.67 -10.99 6.55
N ASP A 26 13.97 -11.64 7.47
CA ASP A 26 13.31 -12.92 7.21
C ASP A 26 12.04 -12.71 6.36
N GLN A 27 11.86 -13.49 5.29
CA GLN A 27 10.65 -13.48 4.48
C GLN A 27 9.47 -14.12 5.22
N ARG A 28 9.75 -15.02 6.17
CA ARG A 28 8.69 -15.64 6.99
C ARG A 28 8.31 -14.77 8.19
N GLN A 29 9.22 -13.91 8.66
CA GLN A 29 9.02 -13.02 9.80
C GLN A 29 9.62 -11.63 9.54
N PRO A 30 9.01 -10.85 8.62
CA PRO A 30 9.44 -9.48 8.36
C PRO A 30 9.16 -8.57 9.59
N PRO A 31 9.94 -7.51 9.83
CA PRO A 31 9.78 -6.64 10.99
C PRO A 31 8.61 -5.65 10.81
N LEU A 32 7.38 -6.16 10.87
CA LEU A 32 6.13 -5.43 10.56
C LEU A 32 5.85 -4.19 11.43
N LYS A 33 6.55 -4.02 12.56
CA LYS A 33 6.31 -2.92 13.51
C LYS A 33 7.07 -1.64 13.21
N ARG A 34 8.03 -1.68 12.28
CA ARG A 34 8.88 -0.51 11.94
C ARG A 34 8.77 -0.21 10.45
N SER A 35 8.95 1.06 10.11
CA SER A 35 9.05 1.51 8.72
C SER A 35 10.24 0.82 8.04
N PRO A 36 10.15 0.44 6.75
CA PRO A 36 9.02 0.68 5.84
C PRO A 36 7.91 -0.39 5.93
N PHE A 37 8.12 -1.48 6.66
CA PHE A 37 7.16 -2.60 6.75
C PHE A 37 5.85 -2.20 7.42
N SER A 38 5.89 -1.36 8.46
CA SER A 38 4.68 -0.84 9.08
C SER A 38 3.86 0.01 8.10
N SER A 39 4.51 0.80 7.25
CA SER A 39 3.84 1.63 6.23
C SER A 39 3.10 0.75 5.21
N ILE A 40 3.73 -0.35 4.78
CA ILE A 40 3.10 -1.37 3.91
C ILE A 40 1.92 -2.04 4.63
N SER A 41 2.13 -2.56 5.85
CA SER A 41 1.11 -3.32 6.58
C SER A 41 -0.09 -2.50 7.00
N ASN A 42 0.10 -1.20 7.27
CA ASN A 42 -0.96 -0.29 7.67
C ASN A 42 -1.92 0.09 6.53
N GLN A 43 -1.62 -0.28 5.29
CA GLN A 43 -2.48 -0.07 4.12
C GLN A 43 -3.06 -1.41 3.63
N PRO A 44 -4.27 -1.79 4.06
CA PRO A 44 -4.83 -3.10 3.77
C PRO A 44 -5.37 -3.22 2.34
N PHE A 45 -6.01 -2.17 1.83
CA PHE A 45 -6.64 -2.17 0.51
C PHE A 45 -5.78 -1.39 -0.47
N ILE A 46 -5.05 -2.08 -1.34
CA ILE A 46 -4.14 -1.47 -2.32
C ILE A 46 -4.62 -1.83 -3.72
N HIS A 47 -4.73 -0.82 -4.59
CA HIS A 47 -5.20 -0.97 -5.97
C HIS A 47 -4.05 -1.19 -6.95
N THR A 48 -2.94 -0.50 -6.72
CA THR A 48 -1.80 -0.49 -7.63
C THR A 48 -0.52 -0.55 -6.83
N THR A 49 0.38 -1.42 -7.24
CA THR A 49 1.76 -1.47 -6.75
C THR A 49 2.66 -1.44 -7.96
N GLU A 50 3.69 -0.62 -7.94
CA GLU A 50 4.68 -0.54 -9.00
C GLU A 50 6.10 -0.63 -8.43
N LEU A 51 6.98 -1.32 -9.14
CA LEU A 51 8.38 -1.51 -8.77
C LEU A 51 9.25 -1.01 -9.92
N ILE A 52 10.16 -0.09 -9.62
CA ILE A 52 11.18 0.42 -10.53
C ILE A 52 12.55 -0.05 -10.07
N LEU A 53 13.33 -0.55 -11.01
CA LEU A 53 14.74 -0.89 -10.81
C LEU A 53 15.53 -0.75 -12.12
N PRO A 54 16.87 -0.62 -12.04
CA PRO A 54 17.74 -0.69 -13.22
C PRO A 54 17.54 -2.00 -13.99
N LYS A 55 17.61 -1.93 -15.32
CA LYS A 55 17.38 -3.07 -16.21
C LYS A 55 18.36 -4.21 -15.97
N GLU A 56 19.63 -3.90 -15.69
CA GLU A 56 20.65 -4.90 -15.38
C GLU A 56 20.28 -5.70 -14.12
N THR A 57 19.67 -5.03 -13.14
CA THR A 57 19.16 -5.69 -11.94
C THR A 57 17.96 -6.57 -12.26
N TYR A 58 17.05 -6.07 -13.10
CA TYR A 58 15.87 -6.81 -13.50
C TYR A 58 16.26 -8.11 -14.20
N ASP A 59 17.14 -8.02 -15.21
CA ASP A 59 17.62 -9.18 -15.98
C ASP A 59 18.34 -10.20 -15.07
N ALA A 60 19.04 -9.74 -14.03
CA ALA A 60 19.77 -10.63 -13.11
C ALA A 60 18.90 -11.26 -12.01
N ALA A 61 17.86 -10.57 -11.53
CA ALA A 61 17.16 -10.94 -10.30
C ALA A 61 15.71 -11.38 -10.50
N TRP A 62 15.02 -10.91 -11.56
CA TRP A 62 13.57 -10.98 -11.66
C TRP A 62 13.04 -12.42 -11.65
N ASP A 63 13.62 -13.33 -12.44
CA ASP A 63 13.18 -14.73 -12.48
C ASP A 63 13.29 -15.40 -11.11
N SER A 64 14.26 -15.02 -10.29
CA SER A 64 14.40 -15.56 -8.94
C SER A 64 13.39 -14.96 -7.96
N ILE A 65 12.99 -13.71 -8.18
CA ILE A 65 11.97 -13.01 -7.39
C ILE A 65 10.58 -13.55 -7.73
N SER A 66 10.24 -13.62 -9.01
CA SER A 66 8.93 -14.06 -9.52
C SER A 66 8.64 -15.51 -9.13
N ASN A 67 9.63 -16.41 -9.19
CA ASN A 67 9.48 -17.81 -8.75
C ASN A 67 9.24 -17.98 -7.23
N ARG A 68 9.50 -16.95 -6.42
CA ARG A 68 9.32 -16.99 -4.95
C ARG A 68 8.03 -16.34 -4.49
N ILE A 69 7.33 -15.63 -5.37
CA ILE A 69 6.15 -14.86 -5.04
C ILE A 69 5.00 -15.40 -5.88
N GLN A 70 3.91 -15.79 -5.21
CA GLN A 70 2.72 -16.20 -5.93
C GLN A 70 2.09 -15.00 -6.63
N THR A 71 1.58 -15.21 -7.84
CA THR A 71 0.76 -14.19 -8.53
C THR A 71 -0.46 -13.86 -7.66
N PRO A 72 -0.65 -12.60 -7.25
CA PRO A 72 -1.79 -12.24 -6.43
C PRO A 72 -3.08 -12.42 -7.22
N GLN A 73 -4.13 -12.85 -6.53
CA GLN A 73 -5.44 -13.07 -7.12
C GLN A 73 -6.53 -12.74 -6.12
N TYR A 74 -7.65 -12.26 -6.63
CA TYR A 74 -8.85 -11.94 -5.87
C TYR A 74 -10.08 -12.35 -6.66
N ALA A 75 -11.23 -12.42 -5.99
CA ALA A 75 -12.52 -12.68 -6.61
C ALA A 75 -13.37 -11.40 -6.64
N LYS A 76 -14.07 -11.19 -7.74
CA LYS A 76 -15.19 -10.25 -7.82
C LYS A 76 -16.49 -11.03 -7.66
N VAL A 77 -17.36 -10.59 -6.76
CA VAL A 77 -18.59 -11.31 -6.41
C VAL A 77 -19.74 -10.34 -6.16
N ILE A 78 -20.97 -10.75 -6.44
CA ILE A 78 -22.17 -9.96 -6.13
C ILE A 78 -22.95 -10.70 -5.04
N MET A 79 -23.07 -10.09 -3.86
CA MET A 79 -23.77 -10.68 -2.73
C MET A 79 -24.28 -9.62 -1.73
N PRO A 80 -25.35 -9.91 -0.96
CA PRO A 80 -25.81 -9.02 0.12
C PRO A 80 -24.92 -9.14 1.36
N LEU A 81 -24.97 -8.15 2.26
CA LEU A 81 -24.26 -8.20 3.55
C LEU A 81 -24.65 -9.41 4.40
N SER A 82 -25.89 -9.89 4.30
CA SER A 82 -26.35 -11.08 5.02
C SER A 82 -25.59 -12.35 4.63
N ALA A 83 -24.99 -12.41 3.44
CA ALA A 83 -24.16 -13.52 2.99
C ALA A 83 -22.94 -13.74 3.92
N LEU A 84 -22.39 -12.64 4.45
CA LEU A 84 -21.24 -12.70 5.36
C LEU A 84 -21.55 -13.41 6.68
N LEU A 85 -22.83 -13.46 7.06
CA LEU A 85 -23.31 -14.06 8.31
C LEU A 85 -23.85 -15.47 8.12
N GLU A 86 -23.83 -16.00 6.89
CA GLU A 86 -24.17 -17.39 6.62
C GLU A 86 -23.15 -18.32 7.28
N HIS A 87 -23.63 -19.43 7.85
CA HIS A 87 -22.81 -20.29 8.72
C HIS A 87 -21.48 -20.72 8.10
N GLU A 88 -21.50 -21.17 6.84
CA GLU A 88 -20.30 -21.64 6.14
C GLU A 88 -19.32 -20.49 5.85
N PHE A 89 -19.81 -19.39 5.26
CA PHE A 89 -18.97 -18.22 4.96
C PHE A 89 -18.34 -17.63 6.24
N PHE A 90 -19.16 -17.44 7.27
CA PHE A 90 -18.77 -16.81 8.53
C PHE A 90 -17.71 -17.63 9.26
N ASN A 91 -17.88 -18.95 9.35
CA ASN A 91 -16.90 -19.78 10.05
C ASN A 91 -15.61 -19.94 9.24
N THR A 92 -15.71 -20.22 7.95
CA THR A 92 -14.55 -20.47 7.09
C THR A 92 -13.69 -19.23 6.91
N TYR A 93 -14.27 -18.10 6.54
CA TYR A 93 -13.50 -16.91 6.15
C TYR A 93 -13.31 -15.87 7.26
N ILE A 94 -14.21 -15.82 8.25
CA ILE A 94 -14.19 -14.77 9.28
C ILE A 94 -13.66 -15.30 10.61
N LYS A 95 -14.15 -16.46 11.09
CA LYS A 95 -13.71 -17.02 12.38
C LYS A 95 -12.37 -17.75 12.29
N ILE A 96 -12.21 -18.61 11.27
CA ILE A 96 -11.02 -19.46 11.09
C ILE A 96 -10.02 -18.78 10.15
N GLY A 97 -10.48 -18.39 8.98
CA GLY A 97 -9.68 -17.75 7.94
C GLY A 97 -9.47 -16.25 8.16
N ASP A 98 -8.82 -15.64 7.18
CA ASP A 98 -8.61 -14.20 7.12
C ASP A 98 -8.77 -13.70 5.69
N ILE A 99 -9.60 -12.68 5.53
CA ILE A 99 -9.96 -12.14 4.22
C ILE A 99 -9.93 -10.62 4.22
N LEU A 100 -9.68 -10.05 3.05
CA LEU A 100 -10.00 -8.67 2.73
C LEU A 100 -11.28 -8.64 1.91
N LEU A 101 -12.20 -7.76 2.29
CA LEU A 101 -13.42 -7.52 1.54
C LEU A 101 -13.65 -6.02 1.42
N ILE A 102 -13.96 -5.54 0.22
CA ILE A 102 -14.35 -4.16 -0.03
C ILE A 102 -15.51 -4.11 -1.01
N SER A 103 -16.56 -3.38 -0.68
CA SER A 103 -17.71 -3.18 -1.57
C SER A 103 -17.42 -2.10 -2.60
N GLU A 104 -18.20 -2.08 -3.68
CA GLU A 104 -18.29 -0.92 -4.54
C GLU A 104 -18.88 0.30 -3.81
N GLY A 105 -18.64 1.49 -4.38
CA GLY A 105 -19.14 2.76 -3.86
C GLY A 105 -18.03 3.76 -3.58
N ARG A 106 -18.41 5.04 -3.46
CA ARG A 106 -17.49 6.13 -3.10
C ARG A 106 -17.64 6.48 -1.63
N SER A 107 -16.57 6.36 -0.86
CA SER A 107 -16.54 6.86 0.53
C SER A 107 -16.91 8.35 0.54
N GLY A 108 -17.63 8.78 1.57
CA GLY A 108 -18.20 10.11 1.69
C GLY A 108 -19.53 10.30 0.96
N VAL A 109 -19.92 9.40 0.04
CA VAL A 109 -21.12 9.57 -0.80
C VAL A 109 -22.06 8.36 -0.72
N ASP A 110 -21.55 7.18 -1.04
CA ASP A 110 -22.31 5.94 -1.11
C ASP A 110 -22.12 5.13 0.18
N ASN A 111 -23.03 4.19 0.47
CA ASN A 111 -22.79 3.25 1.56
C ASN A 111 -21.68 2.28 1.15
N VAL A 112 -20.58 2.28 1.91
CA VAL A 112 -19.40 1.47 1.60
C VAL A 112 -19.08 0.56 2.78
N TYR A 113 -18.66 -0.65 2.47
CA TYR A 113 -18.43 -1.71 3.44
C TYR A 113 -17.02 -2.29 3.23
N THR A 114 -16.29 -2.46 4.33
CA THR A 114 -14.95 -3.06 4.31
C THR A 114 -14.81 -4.07 5.43
N LEU A 115 -14.19 -5.20 5.18
CA LEU A 115 -13.84 -6.21 6.17
C LEU A 115 -12.33 -6.42 6.14
N LYS A 116 -11.67 -6.27 7.29
CA LYS A 116 -10.27 -6.63 7.49
C LYS A 116 -10.09 -7.19 8.90
N GLU A 117 -9.28 -8.23 9.06
CA GLU A 117 -8.97 -8.82 10.37
C GLU A 117 -10.22 -9.22 11.19
N GLY A 118 -11.32 -9.57 10.51
CA GLY A 118 -12.61 -9.89 11.12
C GLY A 118 -13.41 -8.69 11.64
N VAL A 119 -12.96 -7.45 11.38
CA VAL A 119 -13.70 -6.22 11.70
C VAL A 119 -14.41 -5.71 10.44
N LEU A 120 -15.74 -5.73 10.47
CA LEU A 120 -16.60 -5.19 9.43
C LEU A 120 -16.89 -3.73 9.74
N ARG A 121 -16.39 -2.82 8.90
CA ARG A 121 -16.67 -1.40 8.95
C ARG A 121 -17.73 -1.06 7.90
N LEU A 122 -18.80 -0.41 8.34
CA LEU A 122 -19.88 0.09 7.50
C LEU A 122 -19.85 1.61 7.55
N GLU A 123 -19.74 2.24 6.39
CA GLU A 123 -19.95 3.66 6.22
C GLU A 123 -21.35 3.89 5.68
N LEU A 124 -22.22 4.49 6.50
CA LEU A 124 -23.64 4.63 6.22
C LEU A 124 -24.06 6.09 6.13
N ASP A 125 -24.99 6.38 5.22
CA ASP A 125 -25.79 7.59 5.30
C ASP A 125 -26.69 7.59 6.56
N LYS A 126 -27.15 8.78 6.95
CA LYS A 126 -28.01 8.97 8.13
C LYS A 126 -29.25 8.07 8.15
N ASN A 127 -29.96 7.95 7.04
CA ASN A 127 -31.21 7.19 6.96
C ASN A 127 -30.95 5.69 7.18
N SER A 128 -29.95 5.16 6.49
CA SER A 128 -29.51 3.78 6.57
C SER A 128 -29.01 3.45 7.98
N PHE A 129 -28.25 4.36 8.60
CA PHE A 129 -27.76 4.21 9.97
C PHE A 129 -28.89 4.17 11.01
N GLU A 130 -29.79 5.16 10.99
CA GLU A 130 -30.90 5.26 11.94
C GLU A 130 -31.85 4.06 11.83
N ARG A 131 -32.14 3.62 10.60
CA ARG A 131 -32.99 2.44 10.36
C ARG A 131 -32.30 1.14 10.75
N ALA A 132 -31.01 0.98 10.44
CA ALA A 132 -30.26 -0.21 10.82
C ALA A 132 -30.18 -0.34 12.34
N GLY A 133 -30.19 0.80 13.04
CA GLY A 133 -30.11 0.88 14.48
C GLY A 133 -28.88 0.13 14.95
N LEU A 134 -27.71 0.40 14.39
CA LEU A 134 -26.44 -0.18 14.82
C LEU A 134 -25.67 0.87 15.61
N ASP A 135 -24.76 0.42 16.47
CA ASP A 135 -23.95 1.34 17.26
C ASP A 135 -22.79 1.85 16.39
N GLY A 136 -22.73 3.17 16.17
CA GLY A 136 -21.74 3.81 15.30
C GLY A 136 -21.41 5.22 15.73
N LYS A 137 -20.37 5.79 15.12
CA LYS A 137 -19.88 7.14 15.39
C LYS A 137 -20.11 8.02 14.16
N PRO A 138 -20.48 9.30 14.32
CA PRO A 138 -20.53 10.22 13.20
C PRO A 138 -19.13 10.39 12.60
N ILE A 139 -19.05 10.36 11.27
CA ILE A 139 -17.84 10.70 10.52
C ILE A 139 -17.82 12.22 10.39
N ARG A 140 -16.72 12.84 10.80
CA ARG A 140 -16.56 14.30 10.70
C ARG A 140 -16.61 14.70 9.22
N SER A 141 -17.62 15.48 8.85
CA SER A 141 -17.56 16.26 7.62
C SER A 141 -16.85 17.56 7.97
N GLY A 142 -15.74 17.88 7.31
CA GLY A 142 -14.84 18.99 7.67
C GLY A 142 -15.45 20.40 7.59
N GLY A 143 -16.42 20.71 8.44
CA GLY A 143 -17.05 22.02 8.64
C GLY A 143 -18.08 22.45 7.60
N ARG A 144 -18.44 21.60 6.63
CA ARG A 144 -19.40 21.98 5.57
C ARG A 144 -20.83 21.68 5.97
N LYS A 145 -21.61 22.74 6.23
CA LYS A 145 -23.03 22.74 6.64
C LYS A 145 -24.00 22.00 5.69
N HIS A 146 -23.58 21.61 4.49
CA HIS A 146 -24.42 21.00 3.45
C HIS A 146 -24.04 19.54 3.09
N VAL A 147 -23.01 18.95 3.71
CA VAL A 147 -22.67 17.55 3.49
C VAL A 147 -23.50 16.70 4.46
N LYS A 148 -24.21 15.69 3.94
CA LYS A 148 -25.04 14.79 4.75
C LYS A 148 -24.18 14.12 5.83
N GLU A 149 -24.66 14.14 7.08
CA GLU A 149 -24.04 13.40 8.18
C GLU A 149 -23.92 11.91 7.82
N ARG A 150 -22.70 11.37 7.89
CA ARG A 150 -22.41 9.94 7.68
C ARG A 150 -21.96 9.31 8.99
N TYR A 151 -22.13 8.01 9.10
CA TYR A 151 -21.83 7.25 10.31
C TYR A 151 -20.94 6.06 9.97
N ALA A 152 -19.90 5.86 10.79
CA ALA A 152 -19.05 4.67 10.77
C ALA A 152 -19.52 3.71 11.86
N VAL A 153 -19.90 2.50 11.45
CA VAL A 153 -20.24 1.38 12.33
C VAL A 153 -19.13 0.35 12.21
N GLU A 154 -18.51 -0.04 13.32
CA GLU A 154 -17.45 -1.05 13.35
C GLU A 154 -17.91 -2.26 14.17
N ILE A 155 -17.96 -3.42 13.52
CA ILE A 155 -18.44 -4.67 14.11
C ILE A 155 -17.28 -5.67 14.06
N ASN A 156 -16.70 -5.97 15.21
CA ASN A 156 -15.74 -7.07 15.31
C ASN A 156 -16.51 -8.40 15.34
N LEU A 157 -16.56 -9.06 14.18
CA LEU A 157 -17.26 -10.33 13.96
C LEU A 157 -16.57 -11.52 14.63
N ARG A 158 -15.33 -11.37 15.12
CA ARG A 158 -14.60 -12.42 15.84
C ARG A 158 -14.91 -12.46 17.33
N LEU A 159 -15.61 -11.47 17.88
CA LEU A 159 -15.97 -11.46 19.31
C LEU A 159 -16.83 -12.68 19.71
N PRO A 160 -16.70 -13.18 20.95
CA PRO A 160 -17.54 -14.26 21.48
C PRO A 160 -19.04 -13.92 21.51
N SER A 161 -19.41 -12.63 21.48
CA SER A 161 -20.78 -12.15 21.38
C SER A 161 -21.38 -12.23 19.98
N MET A 162 -20.54 -12.45 18.94
CA MET A 162 -20.95 -12.56 17.54
C MET A 162 -21.22 -14.02 17.18
N LEU A 163 -22.30 -14.53 17.77
CA LEU A 163 -22.83 -15.88 17.61
C LEU A 163 -24.36 -15.82 17.60
N HIS A 164 -24.99 -16.70 16.81
CA HIS A 164 -26.45 -16.86 16.76
C HIS A 164 -27.04 -17.08 18.16
N GLY A 165 -28.17 -16.43 18.44
CA GLY A 165 -28.85 -16.45 19.75
C GLY A 165 -28.39 -15.36 20.73
N LYS A 166 -27.32 -14.61 20.44
CA LYS A 166 -26.93 -13.43 21.24
C LYS A 166 -27.64 -12.18 20.69
N LYS A 167 -28.27 -11.40 21.58
CA LYS A 167 -29.02 -10.18 21.20
C LYS A 167 -28.24 -9.21 20.31
N GLY A 168 -26.94 -9.02 20.59
CA GLY A 168 -26.08 -8.15 19.78
C GLY A 168 -25.91 -8.65 18.34
N PHE A 169 -25.66 -9.96 18.17
CA PHE A 169 -25.52 -10.56 16.85
C PHE A 169 -26.86 -10.60 16.10
N GLU A 170 -27.96 -10.91 16.78
CA GLU A 170 -29.30 -10.89 16.17
C GLU A 170 -29.68 -9.50 15.65
N ARG A 171 -29.24 -8.42 16.32
CA ARG A 171 -29.42 -7.04 15.84
C ARG A 171 -28.68 -6.80 14.52
N VAL A 172 -27.46 -7.33 14.38
CA VAL A 172 -26.68 -7.25 13.13
C VAL A 172 -27.35 -8.07 12.02
N VAL A 173 -27.78 -9.30 12.33
CA VAL A 173 -28.52 -10.16 11.38
C VAL A 173 -29.79 -9.46 10.91
N TRP A 174 -30.55 -8.85 11.83
CA TRP A 174 -31.76 -8.11 11.49
C TRP A 174 -31.46 -6.92 10.57
N ALA A 175 -30.43 -6.12 10.88
CA ALA A 175 -30.05 -4.97 10.06
C ALA A 175 -29.69 -5.41 8.63
N PHE A 176 -28.95 -6.50 8.46
CA PHE A 176 -28.52 -6.97 7.13
C PHE A 176 -29.65 -7.63 6.34
N LYS A 177 -30.66 -8.19 7.01
CA LYS A 177 -31.82 -8.83 6.36
C LYS A 177 -32.99 -7.89 6.08
N ASN A 178 -33.11 -6.77 6.81
CA ASN A 178 -34.30 -5.91 6.73
C ASN A 178 -34.00 -4.47 6.29
N VAL A 179 -32.77 -3.99 6.48
CA VAL A 179 -32.40 -2.60 6.18
C VAL A 179 -31.35 -2.54 5.08
N LEU A 180 -30.20 -3.18 5.29
CA LEU A 180 -29.06 -3.20 4.37
C LEU A 180 -29.13 -4.41 3.43
N THR A 181 -30.24 -4.53 2.71
CA THR A 181 -30.61 -5.73 1.94
C THR A 181 -30.07 -5.75 0.51
N THR A 182 -29.55 -4.62 0.04
CA THR A 182 -29.08 -4.48 -1.34
C THR A 182 -27.84 -5.33 -1.55
N SER A 183 -27.86 -6.14 -2.61
CA SER A 183 -26.67 -6.85 -3.08
C SER A 183 -25.66 -5.85 -3.64
N MET A 184 -24.40 -5.99 -3.25
CA MET A 184 -23.32 -5.14 -3.70
C MET A 184 -22.31 -5.97 -4.48
N THR A 185 -21.59 -5.33 -5.39
CA THR A 185 -20.35 -5.88 -5.92
C THR A 185 -19.25 -5.77 -4.86
N TRP A 186 -18.52 -6.86 -4.65
CA TRP A 186 -17.42 -6.95 -3.72
C TRP A 186 -16.15 -7.40 -4.41
N LEU A 187 -15.02 -6.90 -3.94
CA LEU A 187 -13.72 -7.53 -4.16
C LEU A 187 -13.35 -8.31 -2.90
N PHE A 188 -13.21 -9.62 -3.07
CA PHE A 188 -12.92 -10.60 -2.04
C PHE A 188 -11.50 -11.14 -2.25
N CYS A 189 -10.62 -11.01 -1.27
CA CYS A 189 -9.29 -11.60 -1.29
C CYS A 189 -9.11 -12.49 -0.06
N ASP A 190 -8.85 -13.77 -0.29
CA ASP A 190 -8.47 -14.72 0.74
C ASP A 190 -6.96 -14.59 1.01
N LEU A 191 -6.60 -14.34 2.27
CA LEU A 191 -5.22 -14.10 2.71
C LEU A 191 -4.49 -15.38 3.14
N THR A 192 -5.15 -16.53 3.04
CA THR A 192 -4.50 -17.83 3.28
C THR A 192 -3.45 -18.13 2.21
N ARG A 193 -2.50 -19.01 2.53
CA ARG A 193 -1.37 -19.33 1.62
C ARG A 193 -1.80 -20.04 0.33
N SER A 194 -2.97 -20.66 0.33
CA SER A 194 -3.52 -21.44 -0.78
C SER A 194 -5.01 -21.14 -0.85
N PRO A 195 -5.39 -19.98 -1.40
CA PRO A 195 -6.78 -19.55 -1.41
C PRO A 195 -7.60 -20.44 -2.35
N SER A 196 -8.70 -20.98 -1.84
CA SER A 196 -9.50 -22.01 -2.50
C SER A 196 -10.72 -21.41 -3.21
N TYR A 197 -10.54 -20.38 -4.05
CA TYR A 197 -11.68 -19.72 -4.69
C TYR A 197 -12.53 -20.63 -5.60
N SER A 198 -11.93 -21.70 -6.14
CA SER A 198 -12.52 -22.60 -7.13
C SER A 198 -12.83 -24.01 -6.63
N GLU A 199 -12.49 -24.33 -5.37
CA GLU A 199 -12.80 -25.64 -4.79
C GLU A 199 -14.31 -25.81 -4.62
N GLU A 200 -14.82 -27.04 -4.80
CA GLU A 200 -16.27 -27.29 -4.71
C GLU A 200 -16.86 -26.95 -3.35
N GLU A 201 -16.06 -27.06 -2.30
CA GLU A 201 -16.43 -26.82 -0.91
C GLU A 201 -16.27 -25.35 -0.48
N ALA A 202 -15.75 -24.48 -1.36
CA ALA A 202 -15.51 -23.09 -1.02
C ALA A 202 -16.83 -22.32 -0.87
N PRO A 203 -17.15 -21.74 0.31
CA PRO A 203 -18.45 -21.07 0.52
C PRO A 203 -18.71 -19.91 -0.44
N ILE A 204 -17.64 -19.27 -0.93
CA ILE A 204 -17.74 -18.18 -1.91
C ILE A 204 -18.29 -18.64 -3.27
N LYS A 205 -18.12 -19.92 -3.63
CA LYS A 205 -18.55 -20.49 -4.92
C LYS A 205 -20.06 -20.36 -5.17
N LYS A 206 -20.86 -20.38 -4.09
CA LYS A 206 -22.32 -20.14 -4.13
C LYS A 206 -22.70 -18.85 -4.86
N TYR A 207 -21.81 -17.86 -4.85
CA TYR A 207 -22.04 -16.54 -5.45
C TYR A 207 -21.36 -16.35 -6.81
N TYR A 208 -20.93 -17.45 -7.46
CA TYR A 208 -20.33 -17.44 -8.80
C TYR A 208 -19.17 -16.42 -8.94
N PRO A 209 -18.11 -16.54 -8.13
CA PRO A 209 -17.04 -15.57 -8.09
C PRO A 209 -16.29 -15.51 -9.43
N GLN A 210 -16.04 -14.30 -9.92
CA GLN A 210 -15.14 -14.06 -11.05
C GLN A 210 -13.72 -13.89 -10.52
N ILE A 211 -12.84 -14.86 -10.81
CA ILE A 211 -11.45 -14.84 -10.35
C ILE A 211 -10.62 -13.96 -11.27
N ILE A 212 -9.86 -13.04 -10.66
CA ILE A 212 -9.00 -12.09 -11.36
C ILE A 212 -7.57 -12.27 -10.87
N GLN A 213 -6.68 -12.55 -11.80
CA GLN A 213 -5.24 -12.65 -11.56
C GLN A 213 -4.57 -11.29 -11.83
N CYS A 214 -3.80 -10.83 -10.87
CA CYS A 214 -3.02 -9.60 -10.96
C CYS A 214 -1.65 -9.93 -11.55
N ASN A 215 -1.58 -10.13 -12.87
CA ASN A 215 -0.31 -10.37 -13.56
C ASN A 215 0.50 -9.05 -13.68
N PRO A 216 1.84 -9.09 -13.50
CA PRO A 216 2.67 -7.92 -13.72
C PRO A 216 2.65 -7.48 -15.18
N THR A 217 2.53 -6.18 -15.39
CA THR A 217 2.87 -5.54 -16.66
C THR A 217 4.30 -5.03 -16.59
N VAL A 218 5.13 -5.40 -17.57
CA VAL A 218 6.54 -5.00 -17.64
C VAL A 218 6.70 -3.91 -18.69
N LYS A 219 7.32 -2.80 -18.33
CA LYS A 219 7.64 -1.70 -19.25
C LYS A 219 9.10 -1.29 -19.09
N ILE A 220 9.83 -1.21 -20.19
CA ILE A 220 11.16 -0.61 -20.25
C ILE A 220 10.97 0.89 -20.49
N LEU A 221 11.51 1.73 -19.60
CA LEU A 221 11.36 3.19 -19.66
C LEU A 221 12.43 3.86 -20.55
N GLY A 222 13.49 3.12 -20.92
CA GLY A 222 14.62 3.64 -21.70
C GLY A 222 15.58 4.48 -20.85
N ALA A 223 16.49 5.20 -21.51
CA ALA A 223 17.57 5.98 -20.90
C ALA A 223 17.02 7.16 -20.06
N THR A 224 16.72 6.86 -18.79
CA THR A 224 16.26 7.81 -17.80
C THR A 224 17.47 8.40 -17.08
N MET A 225 17.50 9.71 -16.90
CA MET A 225 18.51 10.39 -16.11
C MET A 225 18.26 10.13 -14.64
N VAL A 226 19.14 9.33 -14.04
CA VAL A 226 19.07 8.93 -12.63
C VAL A 226 19.99 9.85 -11.82
N PRO A 227 19.47 10.63 -10.85
CA PRO A 227 20.29 11.45 -9.96
C PRO A 227 21.12 10.58 -9.00
N PRO A 228 22.14 11.14 -8.36
CA PRO A 228 22.91 10.42 -7.34
C PRO A 228 22.03 10.06 -6.14
N ILE A 229 21.71 8.76 -5.99
CA ILE A 229 20.96 8.25 -4.84
C ILE A 229 21.95 7.77 -3.78
N ASN A 230 22.52 8.70 -3.03
CA ASN A 230 23.43 8.43 -1.92
C ASN A 230 22.84 8.96 -0.61
N LEU A 231 22.70 8.08 0.39
CA LEU A 231 22.15 8.40 1.72
C LEU A 231 23.22 8.44 2.83
N SER A 232 24.49 8.36 2.44
CA SER A 232 25.63 8.26 3.38
C SER A 232 25.86 9.53 4.21
N GLU A 233 25.31 10.68 3.80
CA GLU A 233 25.51 11.96 4.49
C GLU A 233 24.58 12.19 5.71
N LEU A 234 23.71 11.21 6.02
CA LEU A 234 22.72 11.25 7.11
C LEU A 234 23.33 11.30 8.53
N GLU A 235 24.63 11.08 8.67
CA GLU A 235 25.30 11.02 9.98
C GLU A 235 25.63 12.40 10.57
N THR A 236 25.47 13.51 9.83
CA THR A 236 25.77 14.86 10.31
C THR A 236 24.51 15.71 10.55
N ASP A 237 24.51 16.58 11.58
CA ASP A 237 23.37 17.47 11.88
C ASP A 237 23.13 18.50 10.75
N THR A 238 24.17 18.92 10.04
CA THR A 238 24.07 19.72 8.80
C THR A 238 23.46 18.91 7.65
N GLY A 239 23.73 17.61 7.61
CA GLY A 239 23.16 16.66 6.66
C GLY A 239 21.63 16.58 6.74
N LYS A 240 21.01 16.77 7.91
CA LYS A 240 19.54 16.65 8.05
C LYS A 240 18.73 17.66 7.22
N TYR A 241 19.18 18.92 7.14
CA TYR A 241 18.50 19.94 6.31
C TYR A 241 18.76 19.71 4.82
N PHE A 242 20.00 19.40 4.45
CA PHE A 242 20.39 19.04 3.09
C PHE A 242 19.63 17.81 2.58
N LEU A 243 19.39 16.84 3.47
CA LEU A 243 18.62 15.64 3.17
C LEU A 243 17.14 15.90 2.98
N HIS A 244 16.56 16.93 3.60
CA HIS A 244 15.15 17.26 3.35
C HIS A 244 14.96 17.74 1.91
N GLU A 245 15.77 18.70 1.46
CA GLU A 245 15.74 19.21 0.08
C GLU A 245 16.05 18.09 -0.92
N THR A 246 17.10 17.30 -0.66
CA THR A 246 17.47 16.16 -1.51
C THR A 246 16.38 15.07 -1.55
N CYS A 247 15.71 14.79 -0.42
CA CYS A 247 14.62 13.81 -0.37
C CYS A 247 13.39 14.28 -1.14
N ASP A 248 13.04 15.56 -1.06
CA ASP A 248 11.91 16.13 -1.79
C ASP A 248 12.19 16.11 -3.31
N GLU A 249 13.40 16.48 -3.71
CA GLU A 249 13.84 16.43 -5.12
C GLU A 249 13.84 14.98 -5.67
N ILE A 250 14.36 14.02 -4.91
CA ILE A 250 14.34 12.60 -5.29
C ILE A 250 12.91 12.06 -5.34
N GLN A 251 12.04 12.49 -4.42
CA GLN A 251 10.64 12.10 -4.40
C GLN A 251 9.90 12.62 -5.64
N GLU A 252 10.10 13.89 -6.00
CA GLU A 252 9.52 14.50 -7.20
C GLU A 252 10.00 13.77 -8.45
N TRP A 253 11.32 13.53 -8.55
CA TRP A 253 11.91 12.75 -9.64
C TRP A 253 11.30 11.35 -9.74
N LEU A 254 11.23 10.60 -8.63
CA LEU A 254 10.59 9.27 -8.60
C LEU A 254 9.13 9.34 -9.06
N GLY A 255 8.39 10.36 -8.65
CA GLY A 255 7.02 10.62 -9.11
C GLY A 255 6.97 10.72 -10.64
N LEU A 256 7.88 11.48 -11.25
CA LEU A 256 7.97 11.61 -12.71
C LEU A 256 8.38 10.30 -13.39
N VAL A 257 9.27 9.50 -12.80
CA VAL A 257 9.62 8.17 -13.33
C VAL A 257 8.42 7.21 -13.28
N PHE A 258 7.69 7.15 -12.16
CA PHE A 258 6.47 6.33 -12.06
C PHE A 258 5.39 6.77 -13.05
N LEU A 259 5.27 8.09 -13.30
CA LEU A 259 4.40 8.66 -14.32
C LEU A 259 4.88 8.44 -15.75
N ASP A 260 6.07 7.86 -15.97
CA ASP A 260 6.68 7.70 -17.29
C ASP A 260 6.80 9.04 -18.04
N SER A 261 7.20 10.06 -17.29
CA SER A 261 7.27 11.43 -17.78
C SER A 261 8.51 11.64 -18.64
N PRO A 262 8.41 12.27 -19.82
CA PRO A 262 9.57 12.55 -20.65
C PRO A 262 10.54 13.56 -20.02
N ARG A 263 10.15 14.25 -18.93
CA ARG A 263 10.97 15.22 -18.21
C ARG A 263 12.22 14.61 -17.57
N VAL A 264 12.27 13.28 -17.42
CA VAL A 264 13.39 12.56 -16.81
C VAL A 264 14.26 11.83 -17.83
N HIS A 265 14.03 12.02 -19.13
CA HIS A 265 14.82 11.39 -20.18
C HIS A 265 16.04 12.26 -20.54
N ASP A 266 17.13 11.61 -21.00
CA ASP A 266 18.37 12.29 -21.42
C ASP A 266 18.16 13.25 -22.60
N ASN A 267 17.22 12.92 -23.49
CA ASN A 267 16.95 13.68 -24.70
C ASN A 267 15.83 14.73 -24.55
N ASP A 268 15.55 15.14 -23.31
CA ASP A 268 14.50 16.10 -23.05
C ASP A 268 14.87 17.51 -23.55
N THR A 269 13.97 18.13 -24.31
CA THR A 269 14.17 19.41 -25.00
C THR A 269 12.99 20.37 -24.83
N ILE A 270 12.25 20.24 -23.73
CA ILE A 270 11.09 21.10 -23.47
C ILE A 270 11.46 22.57 -23.44
N ASP A 271 10.53 23.40 -23.90
CA ASP A 271 10.63 24.84 -23.70
C ASP A 271 10.53 25.16 -22.19
N PRO A 272 11.50 25.87 -21.59
CA PRO A 272 11.44 26.30 -20.21
C PRO A 272 10.21 27.15 -19.85
N TYR A 273 9.55 27.76 -20.84
CA TYR A 273 8.26 28.42 -20.67
C TYR A 273 7.13 27.42 -20.30
N LEU A 274 7.20 26.18 -20.79
CA LEU A 274 6.20 25.13 -20.55
C LEU A 274 6.51 24.31 -19.30
N SER A 275 7.78 24.04 -19.02
CA SER A 275 8.19 23.30 -17.83
C SER A 275 9.52 23.82 -17.30
N ARG A 276 9.55 24.15 -16.00
CA ARG A 276 10.76 24.58 -15.29
C ARG A 276 11.39 23.47 -14.46
N TYR A 277 10.86 22.25 -14.57
CA TYR A 277 11.43 21.12 -13.86
C TYR A 277 12.87 20.90 -14.32
N ALA A 278 13.77 20.73 -13.35
CA ALA A 278 15.17 20.42 -13.58
C ALA A 278 15.52 19.17 -12.78
N LEU A 279 16.41 18.35 -13.32
CA LEU A 279 16.84 17.13 -12.64
C LEU A 279 17.61 17.46 -11.35
N PRO A 280 17.38 16.70 -10.26
CA PRO A 280 18.17 16.82 -9.04
C PRO A 280 19.65 16.59 -9.35
N SER A 281 20.52 17.52 -8.94
CA SER A 281 21.96 17.46 -9.23
C SER A 281 22.26 17.10 -10.70
N HIS A 282 21.62 17.77 -11.66
CA HIS A 282 21.64 17.47 -13.10
C HIS A 282 23.02 17.03 -13.66
N ASN A 283 24.11 17.67 -13.23
CA ASN A 283 25.47 17.40 -13.72
C ASN A 283 26.03 16.04 -13.28
N GLU A 284 25.44 15.42 -12.26
CA GLU A 284 25.83 14.14 -11.68
C GLU A 284 24.87 13.00 -12.09
N CYS A 285 23.82 13.32 -12.85
CA CYS A 285 22.87 12.33 -13.32
C CYS A 285 23.52 11.35 -14.31
N THR A 286 23.19 10.06 -14.17
CA THR A 286 23.66 9.01 -15.08
C THR A 286 22.50 8.45 -15.91
N PRO A 287 22.63 8.38 -17.24
CA PRO A 287 21.62 7.75 -18.08
C PRO A 287 21.58 6.24 -17.77
N THR A 288 20.42 5.75 -17.35
CA THR A 288 20.21 4.36 -16.96
C THR A 288 18.93 3.83 -17.56
N ASP A 289 18.98 2.63 -18.14
CA ASP A 289 17.78 1.93 -18.58
C ASP A 289 17.01 1.42 -17.36
N LEU A 290 15.77 1.89 -17.19
CA LEU A 290 14.91 1.46 -16.08
C LEU A 290 13.82 0.49 -16.56
N VAL A 291 13.43 -0.42 -15.67
CA VAL A 291 12.28 -1.31 -15.84
C VAL A 291 11.24 -0.99 -14.79
N LYS A 292 10.00 -0.76 -15.22
CA LYS A 292 8.82 -0.61 -14.38
C LYS A 292 7.96 -1.86 -14.46
N LEU A 293 7.68 -2.44 -13.31
CA LEU A 293 6.73 -3.53 -13.12
C LEU A 293 5.48 -2.98 -12.44
N SER A 294 4.29 -3.19 -13.00
CA SER A 294 3.04 -2.66 -12.45
C SER A 294 1.98 -3.76 -12.28
N TRP A 295 1.40 -3.82 -11.09
CA TRP A 295 0.30 -4.71 -10.72
C TRP A 295 -0.93 -3.87 -10.41
N LYS A 296 -2.09 -4.29 -10.94
CA LYS A 296 -3.37 -3.61 -10.75
C LYS A 296 -4.46 -4.58 -10.31
N GLY A 297 -5.28 -4.18 -9.33
CA GLY A 297 -6.33 -4.99 -8.74
C GLY A 297 -6.33 -4.88 -7.21
N LEU A 298 -6.96 -5.80 -6.49
CA LEU A 298 -6.87 -5.82 -5.03
C LEU A 298 -5.60 -6.58 -4.61
N LEU A 299 -4.63 -5.86 -4.03
CA LEU A 299 -3.33 -6.38 -3.62
C LEU A 299 -3.22 -6.39 -2.09
N PRO A 300 -3.04 -7.57 -1.45
CA PRO A 300 -2.81 -7.64 -0.01
C PRO A 300 -1.47 -7.05 0.40
N SER A 301 -1.43 -6.33 1.53
CA SER A 301 -0.18 -5.82 2.09
C SER A 301 0.83 -6.93 2.39
N THR A 302 0.36 -8.13 2.77
CA THR A 302 1.21 -9.31 3.00
C THR A 302 1.98 -9.72 1.74
N TRP A 303 1.34 -9.67 0.57
CA TRP A 303 1.97 -9.95 -0.71
C TRP A 303 3.02 -8.88 -1.06
N ILE A 304 2.72 -7.61 -0.81
CA ILE A 304 3.66 -6.51 -1.07
C ILE A 304 4.88 -6.59 -0.16
N VAL A 305 4.71 -6.97 1.11
CA VAL A 305 5.83 -7.25 2.01
C VAL A 305 6.70 -8.39 1.48
N GLN A 306 6.11 -9.44 0.91
CA GLN A 306 6.87 -10.52 0.28
C GLN A 306 7.63 -10.03 -0.96
N LEU A 307 6.99 -9.22 -1.82
CA LEU A 307 7.63 -8.60 -2.98
C LEU A 307 8.81 -7.73 -2.58
N PHE A 308 8.61 -6.81 -1.63
CA PHE A 308 9.65 -5.93 -1.12
C PHE A 308 10.82 -6.74 -0.53
N THR A 309 10.53 -7.73 0.31
CA THR A 309 11.55 -8.56 0.96
C THR A 309 12.33 -9.43 -0.03
N ALA A 310 11.64 -10.02 -1.02
CA ALA A 310 12.29 -10.83 -2.05
C ALA A 310 13.20 -9.98 -2.94
N THR A 311 12.72 -8.79 -3.33
CA THR A 311 13.48 -7.80 -4.10
C THR A 311 14.72 -7.37 -3.32
N LEU A 312 14.55 -6.91 -2.08
CA LEU A 312 15.64 -6.48 -1.20
C LEU A 312 16.75 -7.52 -1.07
N ARG A 313 16.39 -8.80 -0.92
CA ARG A 313 17.36 -9.90 -0.77
C ARG A 313 18.12 -10.17 -2.06
N LYS A 314 17.43 -10.19 -3.20
CA LYS A 314 18.04 -10.51 -4.49
C LYS A 314 18.89 -9.37 -5.01
N PHE A 315 18.45 -8.15 -4.74
CA PHE A 315 19.18 -6.94 -5.04
C PHE A 315 20.62 -6.96 -4.51
N VAL A 316 20.79 -7.38 -3.26
CA VAL A 316 22.10 -7.52 -2.60
C VAL A 316 22.98 -8.59 -3.26
N SER A 317 22.40 -9.68 -3.75
CA SER A 317 23.17 -10.78 -4.35
C SER A 317 23.61 -10.51 -5.78
N CYS A 318 22.91 -9.64 -6.51
CA CYS A 318 23.10 -9.43 -7.94
C CYS A 318 23.86 -8.14 -8.28
N SER A 319 23.92 -7.15 -7.37
CA SER A 319 24.59 -5.87 -7.67
C SER A 319 26.11 -6.01 -7.56
N SER A 320 26.79 -6.11 -8.70
CA SER A 320 28.26 -6.05 -8.78
C SER A 320 28.82 -4.63 -8.71
N LYS A 321 27.99 -3.61 -8.93
CA LYS A 321 28.36 -2.19 -8.87
C LYS A 321 27.93 -1.56 -7.54
N PRO A 322 28.77 -0.69 -6.93
CA PRO A 322 28.31 0.20 -5.87
C PRO A 322 27.25 1.18 -6.43
N GLY A 323 26.18 1.45 -5.68
CA GLY A 323 25.16 2.44 -6.05
C GLY A 323 23.88 1.91 -6.72
N GLY A 324 23.61 0.60 -6.65
CA GLY A 324 22.30 0.09 -7.06
C GLY A 324 21.16 0.62 -6.18
N TRP A 325 19.97 0.85 -6.73
CA TRP A 325 18.75 1.13 -5.97
C TRP A 325 17.53 0.43 -6.59
N PHE A 326 16.44 0.37 -5.84
CA PHE A 326 15.10 0.12 -6.37
C PHE A 326 14.07 0.95 -5.62
N ALA A 327 12.94 1.25 -6.27
CA ALA A 327 11.84 2.00 -5.68
C ALA A 327 10.52 1.24 -5.85
N LEU A 328 9.75 1.14 -4.78
CA LEU A 328 8.43 0.52 -4.75
C LEU A 328 7.39 1.58 -4.39
N THR A 329 6.34 1.72 -5.19
CA THR A 329 5.18 2.55 -4.85
C THR A 329 3.92 1.71 -4.74
N SER A 330 3.01 2.10 -3.85
CA SER A 330 1.67 1.52 -3.75
C SER A 330 0.64 2.62 -3.57
N PHE A 331 -0.52 2.44 -4.21
CA PHE A 331 -1.68 3.34 -4.13
C PHE A 331 -2.89 2.61 -3.56
N ALA A 332 -3.56 3.24 -2.59
CA ALA A 332 -4.69 2.66 -1.90
C ALA A 332 -5.91 2.46 -2.84
N LEU A 333 -6.69 1.42 -2.56
CA LEU A 333 -7.96 1.14 -3.21
C LEU A 333 -9.10 1.76 -2.39
N GLY A 334 -9.67 2.84 -2.93
CA GLY A 334 -10.70 3.63 -2.25
C GLY A 334 -10.07 4.57 -1.22
N ARG A 335 -10.37 5.87 -1.34
CA ARG A 335 -9.96 6.86 -0.34
C ARG A 335 -10.96 6.81 0.81
N GLU A 336 -10.50 6.71 2.05
CA GLU A 336 -11.36 6.94 3.20
C GLU A 336 -11.83 8.41 3.21
N ALA A 337 -13.05 8.69 3.69
CA ALA A 337 -13.60 10.04 3.68
C ALA A 337 -12.83 11.04 4.59
N VAL A 338 -12.04 10.54 5.53
CA VAL A 338 -11.29 11.35 6.51
C VAL A 338 -9.91 10.73 6.70
N GLU A 339 -8.85 11.53 6.56
CA GLU A 339 -7.44 11.11 6.76
C GLU A 339 -7.05 9.87 5.94
N SER A 340 -7.46 9.82 4.67
CA SER A 340 -7.19 8.67 3.81
C SER A 340 -5.68 8.45 3.65
N LYS A 341 -5.23 7.23 3.92
CA LYS A 341 -3.87 6.84 3.53
C LYS A 341 -3.90 6.50 2.04
N ASP A 342 -3.40 7.40 1.22
CA ASP A 342 -3.53 7.33 -0.24
C ASP A 342 -2.48 6.44 -0.90
N GLY A 343 -1.36 6.19 -0.22
CA GLY A 343 -0.30 5.34 -0.72
C GLY A 343 1.03 5.55 -0.03
N TYR A 344 2.09 4.99 -0.60
CA TYR A 344 3.46 5.25 -0.20
C TYR A 344 4.44 5.05 -1.36
N ILE A 345 5.63 5.63 -1.24
CA ILE A 345 6.83 5.30 -2.03
C ILE A 345 7.93 4.87 -1.05
N ILE A 346 8.60 3.78 -1.37
CA ILE A 346 9.77 3.28 -0.62
C ILE A 346 10.95 3.21 -1.59
N LEU A 347 12.01 3.95 -1.31
CA LEU A 347 13.29 3.89 -2.00
C LEU A 347 14.30 3.14 -1.14
N SER A 348 15.01 2.18 -1.74
CA SER A 348 16.03 1.39 -1.07
C SER A 348 17.33 1.39 -1.88
N PRO A 349 18.30 2.26 -1.56
CA PRO A 349 19.64 2.21 -2.13
C PRO A 349 20.52 1.12 -1.49
N LEU A 350 21.46 0.61 -2.28
CA LEU A 350 22.61 -0.15 -1.80
C LEU A 350 23.73 0.84 -1.51
N ASN A 351 24.03 1.01 -0.23
CA ASN A 351 25.20 1.77 0.19
C ASN A 351 26.45 1.01 -0.26
N GLY A 352 27.14 1.55 -1.26
CA GLY A 352 28.51 1.15 -1.59
C GLY A 352 29.47 2.00 -0.78
N TRP A 353 30.19 1.42 0.17
CA TRP A 353 31.43 2.05 0.62
C TRP A 353 32.46 1.90 -0.51
N PRO A 354 33.14 2.98 -0.96
CA PRO A 354 34.43 2.80 -1.61
C PRO A 354 35.38 2.28 -0.53
N ILE A 355 35.74 1.00 -0.60
CA ILE A 355 36.79 0.45 0.25
C ILE A 355 38.13 0.99 -0.28
N GLU A 356 38.56 2.16 0.19
CA GLU A 356 39.89 2.70 -0.15
C GLU A 356 41.03 1.99 0.60
N LYS A 357 40.74 1.10 1.56
CA LYS A 357 41.74 0.27 2.24
C LYS A 357 41.20 -1.10 2.60
N GLN A 358 41.96 -2.17 2.34
CA GLN A 358 41.62 -3.53 2.77
C GLN A 358 41.35 -3.54 4.29
N PRO A 359 40.12 -3.88 4.75
CA PRO A 359 39.84 -3.97 6.18
C PRO A 359 40.44 -5.25 6.75
N SER A 360 40.83 -5.20 8.02
CA SER A 360 41.13 -6.39 8.80
C SER A 360 39.88 -7.27 8.98
N GLU A 361 40.05 -8.59 9.18
CA GLU A 361 38.92 -9.55 9.32
C GLU A 361 37.94 -9.18 10.47
N ALA A 362 38.37 -8.37 11.44
CA ALA A 362 37.52 -7.85 12.51
C ALA A 362 36.67 -6.64 12.07
N GLU A 363 37.19 -5.73 11.26
CA GLU A 363 36.45 -4.57 10.72
C GLU A 363 35.46 -4.97 9.62
N ALA A 364 35.75 -6.05 8.88
CA ALA A 364 34.82 -6.61 7.90
C ALA A 364 33.52 -7.18 8.53
N ALA A 365 33.56 -7.52 9.82
CA ALA A 365 32.39 -7.99 10.56
C ALA A 365 31.49 -6.84 11.07
N GLU A 366 32.07 -5.68 11.39
CA GLU A 366 31.35 -4.46 11.78
C GLU A 366 30.89 -3.62 10.58
N ALA A 367 31.63 -3.62 9.47
CA ALA A 367 31.28 -2.96 8.21
C ALA A 367 30.21 -3.71 7.38
N ARG A 368 29.27 -4.40 8.04
CA ARG A 368 28.11 -4.99 7.36
C ARG A 368 27.17 -3.87 6.95
N SER A 369 27.31 -3.41 5.70
CA SER A 369 26.48 -2.44 4.98
C SER A 369 25.14 -2.15 5.68
N HIS A 370 25.06 -1.04 6.41
CA HIS A 370 23.80 -0.57 6.95
C HIS A 370 22.92 -0.22 5.75
N ARG A 371 21.88 -1.02 5.50
CA ARG A 371 20.94 -0.81 4.41
C ARG A 371 20.08 0.39 4.77
N GLN A 372 20.09 1.45 3.98
CA GLN A 372 19.20 2.57 4.23
C GLN A 372 17.92 2.46 3.40
N PHE A 373 16.87 3.14 3.85
CA PHE A 373 15.65 3.32 3.08
C PHE A 373 15.10 4.71 3.33
N ILE A 374 14.32 5.20 2.36
CA ILE A 374 13.42 6.33 2.53
C ILE A 374 12.00 5.84 2.24
N CYS A 375 11.07 6.18 3.11
CA CYS A 375 9.64 5.88 2.94
C CYS A 375 8.86 7.19 3.01
N TRP A 376 8.12 7.51 1.95
CA TRP A 376 7.16 8.60 1.89
C TRP A 376 5.75 8.04 1.99
N GLU A 377 5.00 8.40 3.03
CA GLU A 377 3.59 8.00 3.20
C GLU A 377 2.67 9.18 2.88
N TYR A 378 1.73 8.95 1.97
CA TYR A 378 0.77 9.97 1.56
C TYR A 378 -0.52 9.83 2.35
N ALA A 379 -0.91 10.91 3.01
CA ALA A 379 -2.20 11.04 3.65
C ALA A 379 -2.99 12.15 2.96
N GLY A 380 -4.12 11.78 2.37
CA GLY A 380 -5.08 12.71 1.80
C GLY A 380 -5.63 13.64 2.89
N GLY A 381 -5.81 14.91 2.54
CA GLY A 381 -6.63 15.82 3.33
C GLY A 381 -8.08 15.33 3.36
N SER A 382 -8.92 15.85 4.25
CA SER A 382 -10.34 15.51 4.27
C SER A 382 -10.96 15.73 2.87
N SER A 383 -11.22 14.64 2.17
CA SER A 383 -11.56 14.61 0.74
C SER A 383 -13.05 14.88 0.56
N TYR A 384 -13.43 16.13 0.81
CA TYR A 384 -14.72 16.66 0.39
C TYR A 384 -14.46 17.83 -0.56
N SER A 385 -14.04 17.54 -1.79
CA SER A 385 -14.07 18.50 -2.90
C SER A 385 -15.37 18.36 -3.67
#